data_AF-A0A8H7NEH6-F1
#
_entry.id   AF-A0A8H7NEH6-F1
#
_cell.length_a   1.000
_cell.length_b   1.000
_cell.length_c   1.000
_cell.angle_alpha   90.00
_cell.angle_beta   90.00
_cell.angle_gamma   90.00
#
_symmetry.space_group_name_H-M   'P 1'
#
loop_
_entity.id
_entity.type
_entity.pdbx_description
1 polymer ?
#
loop_
_entity_poly.entity_id
_entity_poly.type
_entity_poly.pdbx_seq_one_letter_code
_entity_poly.pdbx_strand_id
1 'polypeptide(L)'
;MSMLSLAQAREEEQWRLLWLERVTLSFSSKQAKIGVTNLLNSFQRCFSGQAAEGLDSSWQFFVHHYRNNETQAYRDPHYTYLMSNGSYHIGPNPPEGAEPLGIVYPRGVTWDYIAEVTGDNSFEAAAMREYFMKAEKCNYLPQGTPGHGFDGFITLSRNNVTYLTGSAGVVDQLSKASLEVEGIEANSTDALADLLLRDPYPPGEYSEGIFMLVSAVTETKRRSGARTYVVDTLNAKNTDGSKKYPLTLSTRSLATKVLFDQQGEVPRAYGVEYMNRARLKEVIVSGGSFNTPQILKLSGVGPREELEKFDIPVVADVPAVDNYEATVIGDAAIDWDNYSENCTFDFGASDPCYQEWLLSGTGPYGEAAAPLSLVYRSSVSDNEHPDLWLYGAPGAAVTGFYPGFSRPAASPASFSWALAQMPGPGSDARGVSRCALVEAGELALNLFNQTSETWAPITIVSPGPGEDLRQSLKDEAFGHHATGSCRMGPKGDRDACTDSQFRVQGVEGLRVADASVFPRAPGAWPTMPTYMIGLKLADILSREASS
;
A
#
# COMPACT_ATOMS: atom_id res chain seq x y z
N MET A 1 3.26 -39.70 -19.37
CA MET A 1 2.73 -38.35 -19.66
C MET A 1 1.26 -38.52 -20.00
N SER A 2 0.36 -37.92 -19.21
CA SER A 2 -1.10 -37.99 -19.40
C SER A 2 -1.57 -36.80 -20.24
N MET A 3 -2.80 -36.85 -20.78
CA MET A 3 -3.32 -35.76 -21.61
C MET A 3 -3.53 -34.44 -20.84
N LEU A 4 -3.65 -34.49 -19.51
CA LEU A 4 -3.78 -33.32 -18.62
C LEU A 4 -2.65 -32.31 -18.80
N SER A 5 -1.39 -32.75 -18.81
CA SER A 5 -0.25 -31.83 -18.95
C SER A 5 -0.14 -31.19 -20.34
N LEU A 6 -0.81 -31.76 -21.35
CA LEU A 6 -0.92 -31.19 -22.70
C LEU A 6 -2.12 -30.27 -22.87
N ALA A 7 -3.10 -30.31 -21.97
CA ALA A 7 -4.17 -29.32 -21.89
C ALA A 7 -3.65 -28.03 -21.23
N GLN A 8 -3.07 -28.15 -20.03
CA GLN A 8 -2.52 -27.01 -19.28
C GLN A 8 -1.49 -26.22 -20.11
N ALA A 9 -0.52 -26.90 -20.73
CA ALA A 9 0.49 -26.23 -21.56
C ALA A 9 -0.08 -25.51 -22.80
N ARG A 10 -1.25 -25.95 -23.32
CA ARG A 10 -1.92 -25.30 -24.46
C ARG A 10 -2.80 -24.13 -24.05
N GLU A 11 -3.40 -24.19 -22.87
CA GLU A 11 -3.98 -23.00 -22.25
C GLU A 11 -2.89 -21.95 -22.00
N GLU A 12 -1.79 -22.31 -21.33
CA GLU A 12 -0.67 -21.41 -21.06
C GLU A 12 -0.14 -20.72 -22.32
N GLU A 13 -0.02 -21.44 -23.44
CA GLU A 13 0.43 -20.87 -24.71
C GLU A 13 -0.61 -19.91 -25.35
N GLN A 14 -1.92 -20.15 -25.19
CA GLN A 14 -2.96 -19.17 -25.57
C GLN A 14 -2.98 -17.95 -24.64
N TRP A 15 -2.87 -18.14 -23.32
CA TRP A 15 -2.76 -17.04 -22.36
C TRP A 15 -1.53 -16.16 -22.64
N ARG A 16 -0.39 -16.77 -23.00
CA ARG A 16 0.86 -16.08 -23.33
C ARG A 16 0.79 -15.18 -24.56
N LEU A 17 -0.07 -15.49 -25.52
CA LEU A 17 -0.32 -14.66 -26.71
C LEU A 17 -1.31 -13.52 -26.45
N LEU A 18 -2.25 -13.69 -25.51
CA LEU A 18 -3.21 -12.65 -25.11
C LEU A 18 -2.59 -11.58 -24.19
N TRP A 19 -1.45 -11.86 -23.54
CA TRP A 19 -0.91 -11.02 -22.46
C TRP A 19 0.39 -10.26 -22.80
N LEU A 20 0.83 -10.25 -24.07
CA LEU A 20 1.96 -9.43 -24.53
C LEU A 20 1.60 -7.95 -24.75
N GLU A 21 0.37 -7.56 -24.45
CA GLU A 21 -0.21 -6.25 -24.82
C GLU A 21 -0.31 -5.31 -23.60
N ARG A 22 0.61 -4.33 -23.52
CA ARG A 22 0.85 -3.53 -22.30
C ARG A 22 -0.26 -2.51 -21.97
N VAL A 23 -0.36 -2.20 -20.67
CA VAL A 23 -1.14 -1.10 -20.07
C VAL A 23 -0.87 0.23 -20.77
N THR A 24 -1.92 1.04 -20.97
CA THR A 24 -1.82 2.37 -21.57
C THR A 24 -2.36 3.42 -20.59
N LEU A 25 -1.50 4.36 -20.17
CA LEU A 25 -1.90 5.47 -19.30
C LEU A 25 -2.63 6.56 -20.09
N SER A 26 -3.82 6.92 -19.64
CA SER A 26 -4.63 8.03 -20.16
C SER A 26 -4.55 9.21 -19.20
N PHE A 27 -4.28 10.42 -19.70
CA PHE A 27 -4.07 11.61 -18.87
C PHE A 27 -5.06 12.72 -19.24
N SER A 28 -6.11 12.92 -18.43
CA SER A 28 -7.04 14.04 -18.61
C SER A 28 -6.46 15.33 -18.02
N SER A 29 -6.17 16.31 -18.88
CA SER A 29 -5.45 17.54 -18.52
C SER A 29 -6.23 18.52 -17.61
N LYS A 30 -7.41 18.13 -17.11
CA LYS A 30 -8.29 18.95 -16.26
C LYS A 30 -7.94 18.87 -14.77
N GLN A 31 -7.44 17.73 -14.28
CA GLN A 31 -7.26 17.50 -12.84
C GLN A 31 -6.25 18.45 -12.17
N ALA A 32 -5.23 18.92 -12.90
CA ALA A 32 -4.14 19.75 -12.39
C ALA A 32 -4.53 21.19 -11.92
N LYS A 33 -5.81 21.49 -11.71
CA LYS A 33 -6.32 22.84 -11.39
C LYS A 33 -7.28 22.94 -10.20
N ILE A 34 -7.62 21.85 -9.51
CA ILE A 34 -8.62 21.86 -8.42
C ILE A 34 -8.05 21.14 -7.18
N GLY A 35 -8.09 21.79 -6.01
CA GLY A 35 -7.72 21.19 -4.71
C GLY A 35 -6.40 21.66 -4.10
N VAL A 36 -6.31 22.93 -3.65
CA VAL A 36 -5.16 23.41 -2.83
C VAL A 36 -5.61 24.41 -1.75
N THR A 37 -6.34 23.94 -0.74
CA THR A 37 -6.61 24.72 0.49
C THR A 37 -5.62 24.29 1.59
N ASN A 38 -5.83 24.67 2.85
CA ASN A 38 -4.80 24.71 3.89
C ASN A 38 -4.32 23.34 4.42
N LEU A 39 -3.48 22.63 3.66
CA LEU A 39 -2.70 21.41 4.05
C LEU A 39 -1.96 21.46 5.41
N LEU A 40 -1.72 22.65 5.97
CA LEU A 40 -1.11 22.81 7.29
C LEU A 40 -2.14 22.77 8.44
N ASN A 41 -3.40 23.08 8.16
CA ASN A 41 -4.51 23.18 9.13
C ASN A 41 -5.62 22.14 8.91
N SER A 42 -5.51 21.22 7.95
CA SER A 42 -6.45 20.11 7.77
C SER A 42 -6.35 19.12 8.94
N PHE A 43 -7.28 19.22 9.89
CA PHE A 43 -7.23 18.63 11.22
C PHE A 43 -7.35 17.08 11.27
N GLN A 44 -6.59 16.49 12.19
CA GLN A 44 -6.96 15.40 13.12
C GLN A 44 -7.63 14.09 12.63
N ARG A 45 -7.86 13.82 11.34
CA ARG A 45 -8.44 12.52 10.91
C ARG A 45 -7.45 11.35 11.12
N CYS A 46 -7.65 10.59 12.20
CA CYS A 46 -6.95 9.31 12.43
C CYS A 46 -7.62 8.14 11.73
N PHE A 47 -8.95 8.15 11.56
CA PHE A 47 -9.63 7.18 10.70
C PHE A 47 -9.07 7.27 9.27
N SER A 48 -8.55 6.15 8.76
CA SER A 48 -7.68 6.10 7.57
C SER A 48 -8.39 6.55 6.30
N GLY A 49 -9.59 6.02 6.05
CA GLY A 49 -10.37 6.30 4.84
C GLY A 49 -10.62 7.80 4.61
N GLN A 50 -11.25 8.50 5.57
CA GLN A 50 -11.57 9.93 5.38
C GLN A 50 -10.33 10.84 5.32
N ALA A 51 -9.14 10.36 5.73
CA ALA A 51 -7.88 11.07 5.51
C ALA A 51 -7.34 10.85 4.07
N ALA A 52 -7.56 9.66 3.50
CA ALA A 52 -7.22 9.33 2.11
C ALA A 52 -8.14 10.02 1.08
N GLU A 53 -9.34 10.43 1.46
CA GLU A 53 -10.31 11.13 0.59
C GLU A 53 -10.33 12.66 0.73
N GLY A 54 -9.49 13.25 1.58
CA GLY A 54 -9.46 14.70 1.77
C GLY A 54 -9.08 15.44 0.49
N LEU A 55 -9.91 16.38 0.02
CA LEU A 55 -9.64 17.16 -1.21
C LEU A 55 -8.37 18.02 -1.14
N ASP A 56 -7.87 18.33 0.06
CA ASP A 56 -6.60 19.02 0.28
C ASP A 56 -5.40 18.06 0.38
N SER A 57 -5.62 16.75 0.52
CA SER A 57 -4.58 15.74 0.84
C SER A 57 -4.54 14.51 -0.08
N SER A 58 -5.48 14.38 -1.01
CA SER A 58 -5.62 13.23 -1.92
C SER A 58 -5.35 13.62 -3.37
N TRP A 59 -4.74 12.71 -4.13
CA TRP A 59 -4.52 12.82 -5.57
C TRP A 59 -5.12 11.58 -6.22
N GLN A 60 -6.17 11.76 -7.02
CA GLN A 60 -6.99 10.68 -7.57
C GLN A 60 -6.44 10.27 -8.95
N PHE A 61 -5.63 9.21 -8.96
CA PHE A 61 -5.11 8.58 -10.19
C PHE A 61 -6.02 7.43 -10.61
N PHE A 62 -6.25 7.28 -11.90
CA PHE A 62 -7.08 6.23 -12.47
C PHE A 62 -6.36 5.55 -13.64
N VAL A 63 -6.46 4.22 -13.75
CA VAL A 63 -5.83 3.42 -14.81
C VAL A 63 -6.81 2.45 -15.49
N HIS A 64 -6.53 2.10 -16.76
CA HIS A 64 -7.31 1.12 -17.50
C HIS A 64 -6.72 -0.30 -17.32
N HIS A 65 -7.51 -1.22 -16.75
CA HIS A 65 -7.12 -2.62 -16.52
C HIS A 65 -6.96 -3.44 -17.83
N TYR A 66 -7.62 -3.00 -18.91
CA TYR A 66 -7.73 -3.73 -20.18
C TYR A 66 -7.44 -2.82 -21.38
N ARG A 67 -6.71 -3.33 -22.37
CA ARG A 67 -6.31 -2.56 -23.57
C ARG A 67 -7.45 -2.31 -24.56
N ASN A 68 -8.45 -3.21 -24.60
CA ASN A 68 -9.66 -3.05 -25.41
C ASN A 68 -10.80 -2.51 -24.53
N ASN A 69 -11.18 -1.26 -24.77
CA ASN A 69 -11.76 -0.38 -23.75
C ASN A 69 -13.27 -0.61 -23.45
N GLU A 70 -13.98 -1.39 -24.27
CA GLU A 70 -15.43 -1.18 -24.46
C GLU A 70 -16.37 -2.30 -23.93
N THR A 71 -15.88 -3.38 -23.31
CA THR A 71 -16.78 -4.50 -22.93
C THR A 71 -16.46 -5.21 -21.61
N GLN A 72 -15.19 -5.30 -21.20
CA GLN A 72 -14.81 -5.94 -19.95
C GLN A 72 -14.62 -4.90 -18.84
N ALA A 73 -13.85 -3.84 -19.09
CA ALA A 73 -13.62 -2.75 -18.14
C ALA A 73 -14.91 -2.06 -17.66
N TYR A 74 -15.91 -1.83 -18.54
CA TYR A 74 -17.18 -1.18 -18.16
C TYR A 74 -18.15 -2.07 -17.37
N ARG A 75 -17.76 -3.31 -17.02
CA ARG A 75 -18.52 -4.20 -16.12
C ARG A 75 -18.00 -4.15 -14.68
N ASP A 76 -16.80 -3.61 -14.48
CA ASP A 76 -16.15 -3.50 -13.18
C ASP A 76 -16.98 -2.57 -12.26
N PRO A 77 -17.36 -3.02 -11.04
CA PRO A 77 -18.18 -2.25 -10.12
C PRO A 77 -17.50 -1.01 -9.54
N HIS A 78 -16.19 -0.86 -9.72
CA HIS A 78 -15.37 0.25 -9.21
C HIS A 78 -14.85 1.17 -10.32
N TYR A 79 -15.16 0.87 -11.59
CA TYR A 79 -14.80 1.73 -12.72
C TYR A 79 -15.37 3.15 -12.54
N THR A 80 -14.49 4.15 -12.46
CA THR A 80 -14.88 5.53 -12.17
C THR A 80 -14.98 6.37 -13.45
N TYR A 81 -15.97 7.28 -13.48
CA TYR A 81 -16.24 8.24 -14.56
C TYR A 81 -16.38 9.66 -13.98
N LEU A 82 -15.86 10.66 -14.68
CA LEU A 82 -16.03 12.08 -14.36
C LEU A 82 -17.31 12.62 -14.99
N MET A 83 -18.23 13.11 -14.17
CA MET A 83 -19.46 13.75 -14.60
C MET A 83 -19.22 15.18 -15.07
N SER A 84 -20.10 15.69 -15.94
CA SER A 84 -20.01 17.05 -16.53
C SER A 84 -20.09 18.20 -15.50
N ASN A 85 -20.59 17.93 -14.30
CA ASN A 85 -20.63 18.84 -13.14
C ASN A 85 -19.35 18.77 -12.26
N GLY A 86 -18.40 17.88 -12.55
CA GLY A 86 -17.19 17.66 -11.77
C GLY A 86 -17.30 16.65 -10.62
N SER A 87 -18.45 15.96 -10.44
CA SER A 87 -18.54 14.82 -9.51
C SER A 87 -18.10 13.51 -10.17
N TYR A 88 -17.95 12.45 -9.38
CA TYR A 88 -17.68 11.11 -9.90
C TYR A 88 -18.95 10.25 -9.96
N HIS A 89 -18.96 9.30 -10.89
CA HIS A 89 -19.86 8.14 -10.90
C HIS A 89 -18.99 6.87 -10.89
N ILE A 90 -19.45 5.83 -10.20
CA ILE A 90 -18.67 4.60 -9.94
C ILE A 90 -19.56 3.41 -10.29
N GLY A 91 -19.02 2.46 -11.06
CA GLY A 91 -19.67 1.21 -11.44
C GLY A 91 -20.31 1.20 -12.83
N PRO A 92 -21.00 0.10 -13.20
CA PRO A 92 -21.52 -0.10 -14.55
C PRO A 92 -22.74 0.77 -14.87
N ASN A 93 -22.88 1.13 -16.16
CA ASN A 93 -23.95 1.96 -16.73
C ASN A 93 -23.86 3.47 -16.36
N PRO A 94 -22.78 4.15 -16.76
CA PRO A 94 -22.59 5.58 -16.48
C PRO A 94 -23.67 6.48 -17.14
N PRO A 95 -24.00 7.64 -16.53
CA PRO A 95 -24.86 8.63 -17.15
C PRO A 95 -24.30 9.17 -18.48
N GLU A 96 -25.21 9.55 -19.40
CA GLU A 96 -24.86 10.06 -20.72
C GLU A 96 -23.95 11.31 -20.63
N GLY A 97 -22.80 11.25 -21.30
CA GLY A 97 -21.80 12.33 -21.31
C GLY A 97 -20.76 12.31 -20.18
N ALA A 98 -20.68 11.24 -19.38
CA ALA A 98 -19.58 11.05 -18.42
C ALA A 98 -18.26 10.64 -19.10
N GLU A 99 -17.12 11.18 -18.63
CA GLU A 99 -15.77 10.94 -19.15
C GLU A 99 -15.13 9.76 -18.38
N PRO A 100 -14.86 8.59 -19.00
CA PRO A 100 -14.33 7.42 -18.29
C PRO A 100 -12.90 7.62 -17.80
N LEU A 101 -12.61 7.25 -16.55
CA LEU A 101 -11.30 7.45 -15.91
C LEU A 101 -10.52 6.15 -15.67
N GLY A 102 -11.14 5.14 -15.06
CA GLY A 102 -10.47 3.89 -14.65
C GLY A 102 -10.56 3.58 -13.15
N ILE A 103 -9.58 2.83 -12.62
CA ILE A 103 -9.54 2.15 -11.29
C ILE A 103 -8.11 2.30 -10.65
N VAL A 104 -7.79 1.70 -9.47
CA VAL A 104 -6.58 1.90 -8.61
C VAL A 104 -5.92 0.54 -8.15
N TYR A 105 -4.57 0.40 -7.94
CA TYR A 105 -3.78 -0.82 -8.35
C TYR A 105 -2.39 -1.22 -7.60
N PRO A 106 -2.29 -2.19 -6.60
CA PRO A 106 -1.05 -2.90 -5.94
C PRO A 106 -1.12 -4.04 -4.80
N ARG A 107 -0.32 -5.11 -4.42
CA ARG A 107 0.85 -6.13 -4.58
C ARG A 107 2.39 -6.04 -4.25
N GLY A 108 2.93 -7.04 -3.51
CA GLY A 108 4.32 -7.14 -2.93
C GLY A 108 5.58 -7.62 -3.74
N VAL A 109 6.83 -7.99 -3.29
CA VAL A 109 7.73 -8.09 -2.06
C VAL A 109 9.24 -8.10 -2.45
N THR A 110 10.17 -7.45 -1.69
CA THR A 110 11.51 -7.02 -2.24
C THR A 110 12.86 -7.40 -1.59
N TRP A 111 13.09 -7.44 -0.27
CA TRP A 111 14.42 -7.09 0.28
C TRP A 111 15.64 -7.90 -0.22
N ASP A 112 15.70 -9.20 0.09
CA ASP A 112 16.82 -10.05 -0.36
C ASP A 112 16.85 -10.20 -1.89
N TYR A 113 15.72 -10.01 -2.56
CA TYR A 113 15.64 -9.93 -4.01
C TYR A 113 16.29 -8.64 -4.57
N ILE A 114 16.35 -7.52 -3.83
CA ILE A 114 17.21 -6.38 -4.21
C ILE A 114 18.68 -6.83 -4.13
N ALA A 115 19.09 -7.43 -3.01
CA ALA A 115 20.46 -7.89 -2.82
C ALA A 115 20.91 -8.86 -3.93
N GLU A 116 20.02 -9.78 -4.33
CA GLU A 116 20.20 -10.68 -5.48
C GLU A 116 20.35 -9.92 -6.80
N VAL A 117 19.35 -9.12 -7.21
CA VAL A 117 19.39 -8.50 -8.56
C VAL A 117 20.44 -7.42 -8.70
N THR A 118 20.79 -6.69 -7.63
CA THR A 118 21.83 -5.65 -7.70
C THR A 118 23.22 -6.18 -7.37
N GLY A 119 23.34 -7.34 -6.74
CA GLY A 119 24.59 -7.83 -6.14
C GLY A 119 25.06 -6.98 -4.96
N ASP A 120 24.14 -6.42 -4.17
CA ASP A 120 24.46 -5.54 -3.02
C ASP A 120 23.86 -6.10 -1.72
N ASN A 121 24.68 -6.90 -1.03
CA ASN A 121 24.36 -7.53 0.25
C ASN A 121 23.91 -6.54 1.35
N SER A 122 24.14 -5.22 1.21
CA SER A 122 23.59 -4.25 2.16
C SER A 122 22.05 -4.13 2.10
N PHE A 123 21.40 -4.77 1.12
CA PHE A 123 19.93 -4.89 1.03
C PHE A 123 19.37 -6.21 1.62
N GLU A 124 20.22 -7.13 2.07
CA GLU A 124 19.78 -8.33 2.80
C GLU A 124 18.88 -7.95 3.98
N ALA A 125 17.85 -8.74 4.27
CA ALA A 125 16.85 -8.44 5.30
C ALA A 125 17.48 -8.17 6.68
N ALA A 126 18.57 -8.87 7.01
CA ALA A 126 19.34 -8.66 8.23
C ALA A 126 19.97 -7.24 8.31
N ALA A 127 20.59 -6.78 7.22
CA ALA A 127 21.15 -5.43 7.13
C ALA A 127 20.03 -4.37 7.08
N MET A 128 18.93 -4.66 6.38
CA MET A 128 17.78 -3.76 6.30
C MET A 128 17.04 -3.61 7.63
N ARG A 129 17.05 -4.64 8.50
CA ARG A 129 16.45 -4.58 9.85
C ARG A 129 17.04 -3.47 10.71
N GLU A 130 18.30 -3.05 10.51
CA GLU A 130 18.84 -1.86 11.16
C GLU A 130 18.04 -0.59 10.83
N TYR A 131 17.64 -0.41 9.56
CA TYR A 131 16.87 0.77 9.16
C TYR A 131 15.41 0.69 9.63
N PHE A 132 14.86 -0.51 9.83
CA PHE A 132 13.59 -0.69 10.54
C PHE A 132 13.70 -0.21 11.99
N MET A 133 14.72 -0.67 12.74
CA MET A 133 14.96 -0.24 14.13
C MET A 133 15.32 1.27 14.25
N LYS A 134 15.93 1.87 13.23
CA LYS A 134 16.20 3.33 13.17
C LYS A 134 14.93 4.16 12.87
N ALA A 135 13.91 3.55 12.24
CA ALA A 135 12.62 4.20 11.98
C ALA A 135 11.63 4.03 13.15
N GLU A 136 11.56 2.83 13.73
CA GLU A 136 10.56 2.43 14.71
C GLU A 136 10.78 3.04 16.11
N LYS A 137 9.68 3.52 16.71
CA LYS A 137 9.49 3.59 18.15
C LYS A 137 8.33 2.66 18.53
N CYS A 138 8.68 1.47 19.01
CA CYS A 138 7.78 0.41 19.42
C CYS A 138 7.19 0.72 20.80
N ASN A 139 5.86 0.87 20.86
CA ASN A 139 5.11 1.01 22.11
C ASN A 139 4.26 -0.24 22.45
N TYR A 140 4.42 -1.34 21.70
CA TYR A 140 3.57 -2.55 21.82
C TYR A 140 4.32 -3.79 22.32
N LEU A 141 5.65 -3.71 22.52
CA LEU A 141 6.51 -4.76 23.06
C LEU A 141 7.37 -4.21 24.21
N PRO A 142 7.92 -5.07 25.10
CA PRO A 142 8.88 -4.65 26.12
C PRO A 142 10.11 -3.96 25.53
N GLN A 143 10.61 -2.92 26.22
CA GLN A 143 11.78 -2.17 25.77
C GLN A 143 13.02 -3.09 25.63
N GLY A 144 13.68 -3.04 24.48
CA GLY A 144 14.84 -3.88 24.17
C GLY A 144 14.49 -5.25 23.59
N THR A 145 13.24 -5.50 23.18
CA THR A 145 12.88 -6.71 22.41
C THR A 145 13.74 -6.79 21.14
N PRO A 146 14.43 -7.92 20.86
CA PRO A 146 15.36 -8.03 19.74
C PRO A 146 14.71 -7.69 18.39
N GLY A 147 15.43 -6.91 17.57
CA GLY A 147 14.96 -6.50 16.25
C GLY A 147 14.01 -5.30 16.22
N HIS A 148 13.66 -4.70 17.37
CA HIS A 148 12.75 -3.54 17.44
C HIS A 148 13.46 -2.23 17.82
N GLY A 149 12.97 -1.13 17.24
CA GLY A 149 13.38 0.23 17.57
C GLY A 149 12.52 0.81 18.68
N PHE A 150 13.12 1.53 19.63
CA PHE A 150 12.41 2.16 20.75
C PHE A 150 12.61 3.69 20.81
N ASP A 151 13.44 4.24 19.93
CA ASP A 151 13.86 5.66 19.90
C ASP A 151 13.65 6.34 18.53
N GLY A 152 13.04 5.63 17.57
CA GLY A 152 12.80 6.12 16.21
C GLY A 152 11.70 7.19 16.10
N PHE A 153 11.51 7.71 14.88
CA PHE A 153 10.57 8.79 14.59
C PHE A 153 9.17 8.33 14.17
N ILE A 154 8.98 7.03 13.91
CA ILE A 154 7.69 6.42 13.61
C ILE A 154 7.21 5.69 14.85
N THR A 155 6.33 6.34 15.61
CA THR A 155 5.66 5.72 16.74
C THR A 155 4.70 4.64 16.24
N LEU A 156 4.94 3.41 16.64
CA LEU A 156 4.11 2.25 16.36
C LEU A 156 3.41 1.83 17.66
N SER A 157 2.08 1.89 17.66
CA SER A 157 1.23 1.50 18.79
C SER A 157 0.12 0.56 18.31
N ARG A 158 -0.23 -0.43 19.12
CA ARG A 158 -1.24 -1.45 18.80
C ARG A 158 -2.66 -0.93 19.07
N ASN A 159 -3.66 -1.60 18.47
CA ASN A 159 -5.04 -1.47 18.91
C ASN A 159 -5.24 -1.98 20.37
N ASN A 160 -6.36 -1.63 21.00
CA ASN A 160 -6.77 -2.21 22.28
C ASN A 160 -7.47 -3.56 22.07
N VAL A 161 -6.94 -4.62 22.71
CA VAL A 161 -7.41 -6.01 22.53
C VAL A 161 -8.87 -6.23 22.91
N THR A 162 -9.41 -5.48 23.86
CA THR A 162 -10.81 -5.65 24.29
C THR A 162 -11.83 -5.28 23.21
N TYR A 163 -11.43 -4.56 22.15
CA TYR A 163 -12.30 -4.32 20.99
C TYR A 163 -12.41 -5.52 20.04
N LEU A 164 -11.46 -6.47 20.10
CA LEU A 164 -11.57 -7.76 19.42
C LEU A 164 -12.20 -8.82 20.33
N THR A 165 -11.66 -8.98 21.55
CA THR A 165 -12.09 -10.06 22.45
C THR A 165 -13.40 -9.77 23.21
N GLY A 166 -13.95 -8.56 23.08
CA GLY A 166 -15.23 -8.15 23.65
C GLY A 166 -16.45 -8.29 22.72
N SER A 167 -16.27 -8.64 21.45
CA SER A 167 -17.37 -8.90 20.49
C SER A 167 -17.50 -10.41 20.26
N ALA A 168 -18.68 -10.98 20.44
CA ALA A 168 -18.84 -12.43 20.50
C ALA A 168 -18.65 -13.07 19.11
N GLY A 169 -19.16 -12.44 18.06
CA GLY A 169 -18.99 -12.93 16.68
C GLY A 169 -17.56 -12.74 16.14
N VAL A 170 -16.85 -11.72 16.63
CA VAL A 170 -15.42 -11.53 16.33
C VAL A 170 -14.57 -12.61 16.99
N VAL A 171 -14.88 -12.98 18.23
CA VAL A 171 -14.25 -14.11 18.94
C VAL A 171 -14.52 -15.45 18.24
N ASP A 172 -15.73 -15.65 17.68
CA ASP A 172 -16.05 -16.84 16.87
C ASP A 172 -15.14 -16.93 15.64
N GLN A 173 -15.16 -15.91 14.76
CA GLN A 173 -14.35 -15.88 13.53
C GLN A 173 -12.85 -16.05 13.81
N LEU A 174 -12.33 -15.38 14.84
CA LEU A 174 -10.93 -15.49 15.23
C LEU A 174 -10.56 -16.88 15.77
N SER A 175 -11.44 -17.51 16.55
CA SER A 175 -11.23 -18.87 17.05
C SER A 175 -11.24 -19.90 15.92
N LYS A 176 -12.05 -19.70 14.86
CA LYS A 176 -11.95 -20.52 13.64
C LYS A 176 -10.64 -20.26 12.91
N ALA A 177 -10.25 -19.00 12.71
CA ALA A 177 -9.02 -18.64 12.01
C ALA A 177 -7.75 -19.22 12.66
N SER A 178 -7.65 -19.16 13.99
CA SER A 178 -6.52 -19.76 14.72
C SER A 178 -6.54 -21.30 14.69
N LEU A 179 -7.72 -21.94 14.68
CA LEU A 179 -7.82 -23.39 14.58
C LEU A 179 -7.46 -23.88 13.17
N GLU A 180 -7.93 -23.18 12.13
CA GLU A 180 -7.70 -23.53 10.72
C GLU A 180 -6.23 -23.32 10.30
N VAL A 181 -5.61 -22.22 10.73
CA VAL A 181 -4.24 -21.85 10.29
C VAL A 181 -3.14 -22.28 11.26
N GLU A 182 -3.39 -22.32 12.57
CA GLU A 182 -2.36 -22.70 13.56
C GLU A 182 -2.60 -24.08 14.20
N GLY A 183 -3.80 -24.67 14.03
CA GLY A 183 -4.22 -25.84 14.79
C GLY A 183 -4.51 -25.55 16.27
N ILE A 184 -4.69 -24.27 16.65
CA ILE A 184 -4.85 -23.86 18.06
C ILE A 184 -6.31 -23.55 18.38
N GLU A 185 -6.87 -24.28 19.34
CA GLU A 185 -8.22 -24.06 19.86
C GLU A 185 -8.20 -22.99 20.99
N ALA A 186 -8.58 -21.75 20.65
CA ALA A 186 -8.60 -20.60 21.56
C ALA A 186 -9.76 -20.68 22.58
N ASN A 187 -9.63 -21.54 23.57
CA ASN A 187 -10.66 -21.89 24.57
C ASN A 187 -11.09 -20.77 25.54
N SER A 188 -10.58 -19.54 25.42
CA SER A 188 -11.04 -18.37 26.18
C SER A 188 -10.69 -17.04 25.49
N THR A 189 -11.33 -15.95 25.91
CA THR A 189 -10.98 -14.58 25.50
C THR A 189 -9.54 -14.21 25.81
N ASP A 190 -8.99 -14.74 26.90
CA ASP A 190 -7.64 -14.45 27.37
C ASP A 190 -6.62 -15.23 26.54
N ALA A 191 -6.89 -16.52 26.26
CA ALA A 191 -6.09 -17.31 25.34
C ALA A 191 -6.08 -16.69 23.93
N LEU A 192 -7.23 -16.16 23.48
CA LEU A 192 -7.31 -15.46 22.20
C LEU A 192 -6.56 -14.11 22.21
N ALA A 193 -6.57 -13.39 23.33
CA ALA A 193 -5.78 -12.19 23.51
C ALA A 193 -4.27 -12.49 23.42
N ASP A 194 -3.79 -13.57 24.06
CA ASP A 194 -2.38 -13.97 24.01
C ASP A 194 -1.90 -14.29 22.58
N LEU A 195 -2.77 -14.87 21.73
CA LEU A 195 -2.51 -15.07 20.30
C LEU A 195 -2.39 -13.73 19.56
N LEU A 196 -3.42 -12.90 19.65
CA LEU A 196 -3.48 -11.58 19.01
C LEU A 196 -2.34 -10.63 19.41
N LEU A 197 -1.83 -10.76 20.65
CA LEU A 197 -0.80 -9.90 21.23
C LEU A 197 0.64 -10.33 20.88
N ARG A 198 0.85 -11.46 20.18
CA ARG A 198 2.14 -11.83 19.60
C ARG A 198 2.71 -10.73 18.70
N ASP A 199 4.03 -10.70 18.57
CA ASP A 199 4.72 -9.78 17.66
C ASP A 199 4.38 -10.11 16.20
N PRO A 200 3.81 -9.17 15.40
CA PRO A 200 3.56 -9.38 13.97
C PRO A 200 4.79 -9.14 13.08
N TYR A 201 5.90 -8.65 13.63
CA TYR A 201 7.11 -8.33 12.86
C TYR A 201 8.41 -8.92 13.47
N PRO A 202 8.46 -10.19 13.89
CA PRO A 202 9.65 -10.78 14.51
C PRO A 202 10.87 -10.77 13.57
N PRO A 203 12.11 -10.78 14.11
CA PRO A 203 13.32 -10.80 13.30
C PRO A 203 13.59 -12.20 12.70
N GLY A 204 13.25 -12.37 11.42
CA GLY A 204 13.70 -13.49 10.59
C GLY A 204 12.72 -14.65 10.40
N GLU A 205 11.70 -14.77 11.25
CA GLU A 205 10.71 -15.87 11.21
C GLU A 205 9.28 -15.32 11.07
N TYR A 206 8.81 -15.15 9.84
CA TYR A 206 7.38 -14.95 9.60
C TYR A 206 6.64 -16.28 9.77
N SER A 207 5.80 -16.37 10.80
CA SER A 207 4.93 -17.53 11.07
C SER A 207 3.51 -17.30 10.58
N GLU A 208 2.83 -18.39 10.26
CA GLU A 208 1.38 -18.40 10.00
C GLU A 208 0.61 -18.19 11.33
N GLY A 209 -0.54 -17.52 11.29
CA GLY A 209 -1.40 -17.33 12.47
C GLY A 209 -2.14 -15.99 12.55
N ILE A 210 -2.90 -15.80 13.64
CA ILE A 210 -3.65 -14.57 13.91
C ILE A 210 -2.82 -13.53 14.67
N PHE A 211 -2.96 -12.26 14.29
CA PHE A 211 -2.24 -11.13 14.87
C PHE A 211 -3.11 -9.88 14.97
N MET A 212 -2.79 -8.99 15.91
CA MET A 212 -3.38 -7.65 15.98
C MET A 212 -2.56 -6.62 15.21
N LEU A 213 -3.22 -5.81 14.38
CA LEU A 213 -2.55 -4.72 13.68
C LEU A 213 -1.91 -3.69 14.63
N VAL A 214 -0.75 -3.22 14.19
CA VAL A 214 0.02 -2.14 14.80
C VAL A 214 -0.03 -0.93 13.87
N SER A 215 -0.42 0.23 14.40
CA SER A 215 -0.63 1.46 13.64
C SER A 215 0.47 2.49 13.89
N ALA A 216 0.76 3.31 12.87
CA ALA A 216 1.65 4.46 12.98
C ALA A 216 0.99 5.62 13.75
N VAL A 217 0.82 5.44 15.06
CA VAL A 217 0.21 6.40 15.99
C VAL A 217 0.95 6.46 17.32
N THR A 218 0.87 7.62 17.98
CA THR A 218 1.36 7.84 19.34
C THR A 218 0.62 7.00 20.39
N GLU A 219 1.16 7.00 21.61
CA GLU A 219 0.53 6.49 22.83
C GLU A 219 -0.90 7.05 23.01
N THR A 220 -1.09 8.31 22.60
CA THR A 220 -2.34 9.07 22.62
C THR A 220 -3.15 8.96 21.32
N LYS A 221 -2.93 7.88 20.55
CA LYS A 221 -3.55 7.56 19.25
C LYS A 221 -3.64 8.73 18.28
N ARG A 222 -2.58 9.55 18.18
CA ARG A 222 -2.42 10.61 17.15
C ARG A 222 -1.46 10.14 16.06
N ARG A 223 -1.75 10.47 14.79
CA ARG A 223 -0.96 10.07 13.62
C ARG A 223 0.55 10.37 13.76
N SER A 224 1.37 9.33 13.71
CA SER A 224 2.83 9.40 13.56
C SER A 224 3.22 9.17 12.08
N GLY A 225 4.39 9.63 11.63
CA GLY A 225 4.74 9.59 10.21
C GLY A 225 5.72 10.66 9.74
N ALA A 226 6.16 10.58 8.48
CA ALA A 226 7.13 11.51 7.90
C ALA A 226 6.73 13.00 7.99
N ARG A 227 5.43 13.34 7.94
CA ARG A 227 4.97 14.73 8.17
C ARG A 227 5.40 15.25 9.54
N THR A 228 5.23 14.44 10.58
CA THR A 228 5.57 14.79 11.97
C THR A 228 7.08 14.98 12.08
N TYR A 229 7.87 14.01 11.59
CA TYR A 229 9.34 14.11 11.56
C TYR A 229 9.88 15.33 10.81
N VAL A 230 9.30 15.70 9.67
CA VAL A 230 9.68 16.92 8.92
C VAL A 230 9.32 18.19 9.70
N VAL A 231 8.15 18.24 10.34
CA VAL A 231 7.73 19.38 11.19
C VAL A 231 8.63 19.52 12.41
N ASP A 232 8.97 18.42 13.08
CA ASP A 232 9.86 18.42 14.24
C ASP A 232 11.29 18.82 13.85
N THR A 233 11.78 18.35 12.70
CA THR A 233 13.09 18.75 12.13
C THR A 233 13.13 20.24 11.76
N LEU A 234 12.03 20.81 11.25
CA LEU A 234 11.91 22.25 10.98
C LEU A 234 11.85 23.10 12.27
N ASN A 235 11.24 22.57 13.33
CA ASN A 235 11.06 23.24 14.61
C ASN A 235 12.25 23.05 15.58
N ALA A 236 13.11 22.06 15.32
CA ALA A 236 14.27 21.75 16.14
C ALA A 236 15.22 22.94 16.28
N LYS A 237 15.63 23.22 17.51
CA LYS A 237 16.51 24.34 17.86
C LYS A 237 17.75 23.88 18.61
N ASN A 238 18.81 24.68 18.51
CA ASN A 238 19.95 24.63 19.41
C ASN A 238 19.59 25.31 20.75
N THR A 239 20.48 25.20 21.74
CA THR A 239 20.28 25.78 23.09
C THR A 239 20.21 27.31 23.11
N ASP A 240 20.72 27.98 22.08
CA ASP A 240 20.61 29.43 21.86
C ASP A 240 19.30 29.87 21.16
N GLY A 241 18.43 28.91 20.81
CA GLY A 241 17.18 29.16 20.09
C GLY A 241 17.30 29.28 18.57
N SER A 242 18.51 29.19 18.00
CA SER A 242 18.74 29.11 16.55
C SER A 242 18.23 27.79 15.97
N LYS A 243 17.97 27.74 14.65
CA LYS A 243 17.56 26.49 13.98
C LYS A 243 18.67 25.43 14.07
N LYS A 244 18.32 24.22 14.51
CA LYS A 244 19.25 23.08 14.58
C LYS A 244 19.70 22.59 13.20
N TYR A 245 18.80 22.64 12.20
CA TYR A 245 19.06 22.17 10.85
C TYR A 245 18.76 23.26 9.80
N PRO A 246 19.55 23.35 8.70
CA PRO A 246 19.36 24.33 7.62
C PRO A 246 18.20 23.97 6.66
N LEU A 247 17.17 23.27 7.17
CA LEU A 247 16.06 22.75 6.37
C LEU A 247 15.13 23.88 5.89
N THR A 248 14.84 23.86 4.59
CA THR A 248 13.86 24.73 3.92
C THR A 248 12.75 23.87 3.34
N LEU A 249 11.52 24.05 3.84
CA LEU A 249 10.33 23.43 3.26
C LEU A 249 9.63 24.42 2.32
N SER A 250 9.18 23.94 1.16
CA SER A 250 8.34 24.68 0.23
C SER A 250 7.11 23.83 -0.09
N THR A 251 5.94 24.24 0.40
CA THR A 251 4.66 23.58 0.11
C THR A 251 3.97 24.28 -1.07
N ARG A 252 2.93 23.65 -1.65
CA ARG A 252 2.21 24.15 -2.84
C ARG A 252 3.13 24.39 -4.06
N SER A 253 4.25 23.67 -4.13
CA SER A 253 5.27 23.77 -5.16
C SER A 253 5.35 22.45 -5.92
N LEU A 254 4.67 22.38 -7.07
CA LEU A 254 4.66 21.18 -7.89
C LEU A 254 5.96 21.09 -8.71
N ALA A 255 6.72 20.01 -8.51
CA ALA A 255 7.87 19.68 -9.34
C ALA A 255 7.40 19.01 -10.64
N THR A 256 7.56 19.71 -11.76
CA THR A 256 7.21 19.26 -13.10
C THR A 256 8.36 18.53 -13.81
N LYS A 257 9.60 19.03 -13.65
CA LYS A 257 10.77 18.58 -14.40
C LYS A 257 12.09 18.79 -13.65
N VAL A 258 13.04 17.87 -13.83
CA VAL A 258 14.46 17.97 -13.42
C VAL A 258 15.25 18.69 -14.51
N LEU A 259 16.16 19.57 -14.09
CA LEU A 259 17.01 20.36 -14.97
C LEU A 259 18.41 19.73 -15.08
N PHE A 260 18.86 19.47 -16.30
CA PHE A 260 20.14 18.82 -16.61
C PHE A 260 21.13 19.77 -17.31
N ASP A 261 22.40 19.67 -16.93
CA ASP A 261 23.53 20.19 -17.70
C ASP A 261 23.99 19.11 -18.68
N GLN A 262 24.09 19.46 -19.96
CA GLN A 262 24.44 18.55 -21.06
C GLN A 262 25.81 18.88 -21.68
N GLN A 263 26.65 19.65 -20.97
CA GLN A 263 28.00 20.03 -21.43
C GLN A 263 29.06 18.91 -21.27
N GLY A 264 28.77 17.86 -20.49
CA GLY A 264 29.64 16.70 -20.29
C GLY A 264 29.17 15.47 -21.07
N GLU A 265 29.97 14.40 -21.05
CA GLU A 265 29.64 13.12 -21.70
C GLU A 265 28.41 12.43 -21.10
N VAL A 266 28.11 12.71 -19.82
CA VAL A 266 26.91 12.24 -19.10
C VAL A 266 26.13 13.47 -18.60
N PRO A 267 24.81 13.57 -18.85
CA PRO A 267 24.01 14.69 -18.37
C PRO A 267 23.93 14.73 -16.84
N ARG A 268 24.17 15.90 -16.22
CA ARG A 268 24.14 16.07 -14.76
C ARG A 268 22.96 16.91 -14.29
N ALA A 269 22.14 16.36 -13.39
CA ALA A 269 21.06 17.10 -12.76
C ALA A 269 21.60 18.21 -11.85
N TYR A 270 21.01 19.41 -11.94
CA TYR A 270 21.43 20.57 -11.14
C TYR A 270 20.26 21.30 -10.46
N GLY A 271 19.02 20.92 -10.72
CA GLY A 271 17.84 21.62 -10.18
C GLY A 271 16.53 21.01 -10.65
N VAL A 272 15.44 21.70 -10.32
CA VAL A 272 14.05 21.38 -10.72
C VAL A 272 13.35 22.66 -11.14
N GLU A 273 12.41 22.57 -12.08
CA GLU A 273 11.86 23.73 -12.82
C GLU A 273 11.24 24.82 -11.92
N TYR A 274 10.63 24.46 -10.78
CA TYR A 274 10.05 25.43 -9.85
C TYR A 274 11.09 26.20 -9.00
N MET A 275 12.37 25.79 -9.01
CA MET A 275 13.42 26.36 -8.17
C MET A 275 14.28 27.40 -8.89
N ASN A 276 13.95 28.67 -8.65
CA ASN A 276 14.73 29.83 -9.13
C ASN A 276 15.99 30.08 -8.24
N ARG A 277 16.84 29.06 -8.05
CA ARG A 277 18.00 29.06 -7.12
C ARG A 277 19.25 28.43 -7.76
N ALA A 278 20.39 28.58 -7.08
CA ALA A 278 21.70 28.09 -7.53
C ALA A 278 21.74 26.56 -7.73
N ARG A 279 22.68 26.10 -8.57
CA ARG A 279 22.91 24.67 -8.88
C ARG A 279 23.01 23.84 -7.59
N LEU A 280 22.17 22.82 -7.50
CA LEU A 280 22.22 21.80 -6.47
C LEU A 280 23.41 20.86 -6.71
N LYS A 281 23.94 20.27 -5.63
CA LYS A 281 24.96 19.20 -5.72
C LYS A 281 24.35 17.90 -6.27
N GLU A 282 23.17 17.58 -5.74
CA GLU A 282 22.39 16.37 -5.97
C GLU A 282 20.90 16.74 -6.03
N VAL A 283 20.12 16.01 -6.81
CA VAL A 283 18.66 16.07 -6.88
C VAL A 283 18.11 14.72 -6.44
N ILE A 284 17.16 14.71 -5.51
CA ILE A 284 16.48 13.49 -5.04
C ILE A 284 15.00 13.63 -5.40
N VAL A 285 14.47 12.65 -6.12
CA VAL A 285 13.04 12.56 -6.46
C VAL A 285 12.38 11.57 -5.51
N SER A 286 11.34 12.05 -4.83
CA SER A 286 10.51 11.27 -3.88
C SER A 286 9.03 11.55 -4.15
N GLY A 287 8.62 11.51 -5.42
CA GLY A 287 7.25 11.80 -5.86
C GLY A 287 6.26 10.65 -5.62
N GLY A 288 6.75 9.46 -5.26
CA GLY A 288 5.96 8.24 -5.19
C GLY A 288 5.66 7.65 -6.57
N SER A 289 5.14 6.43 -6.58
CA SER A 289 5.11 5.55 -7.75
C SER A 289 4.30 6.05 -8.95
N PHE A 290 3.42 7.05 -8.77
CA PHE A 290 2.72 7.69 -9.88
C PHE A 290 3.44 8.95 -10.40
N ASN A 291 3.94 9.83 -9.53
CA ASN A 291 4.52 11.11 -9.95
C ASN A 291 6.02 11.03 -10.26
N THR A 292 6.78 10.14 -9.62
CA THR A 292 8.20 9.93 -9.93
C THR A 292 8.45 9.52 -11.39
N PRO A 293 7.77 8.50 -11.97
CA PRO A 293 7.95 8.19 -13.40
C PRO A 293 7.44 9.32 -14.31
N GLN A 294 6.45 10.13 -13.90
CA GLN A 294 6.03 11.32 -14.67
C GLN A 294 7.13 12.40 -14.68
N ILE A 295 7.70 12.74 -13.53
CA ILE A 295 8.80 13.70 -13.40
C ILE A 295 10.00 13.23 -14.23
N LEU A 296 10.37 11.94 -14.14
CA LEU A 296 11.45 11.36 -14.93
C LEU A 296 11.15 11.43 -16.43
N LYS A 297 9.97 11.00 -16.88
CA LYS A 297 9.56 11.04 -18.30
C LYS A 297 9.57 12.46 -18.86
N LEU A 298 8.97 13.43 -18.15
CA LEU A 298 8.99 14.85 -18.53
C LEU A 298 10.42 15.43 -18.55
N SER A 299 11.35 14.82 -17.82
CA SER A 299 12.78 15.14 -17.82
C SER A 299 13.61 14.39 -18.86
N GLY A 300 13.00 13.50 -19.66
CA GLY A 300 13.66 12.70 -20.70
C GLY A 300 14.11 11.30 -20.27
N VAL A 301 13.72 10.82 -19.08
CA VAL A 301 14.09 9.50 -18.55
C VAL A 301 12.86 8.59 -18.52
N GLY A 302 12.81 7.60 -19.40
CA GLY A 302 11.65 6.72 -19.61
C GLY A 302 11.68 6.04 -20.99
N PRO A 303 10.69 5.22 -21.36
CA PRO A 303 10.77 4.38 -22.57
C PRO A 303 10.96 5.23 -23.83
N ARG A 304 12.02 4.95 -24.61
CA ARG A 304 12.42 5.75 -25.78
C ARG A 304 11.27 6.05 -26.73
N GLU A 305 10.54 5.02 -27.15
CA GLU A 305 9.43 5.12 -28.10
C GLU A 305 8.25 5.95 -27.55
N GLU A 306 8.08 6.01 -26.23
CA GLU A 306 7.04 6.82 -25.58
C GLU A 306 7.46 8.29 -25.50
N LEU A 307 8.74 8.57 -25.22
CA LEU A 307 9.27 9.93 -25.14
C LEU A 307 9.36 10.59 -26.52
N GLU A 308 9.84 9.86 -27.53
CA GLU A 308 9.96 10.35 -28.91
C GLU A 308 8.58 10.63 -29.54
N LYS A 309 7.52 9.90 -29.12
CA LYS A 309 6.12 10.16 -29.50
C LYS A 309 5.58 11.52 -28.99
N PHE A 310 6.17 12.08 -27.93
CA PHE A 310 5.74 13.35 -27.32
C PHE A 310 6.75 14.49 -27.50
N ASP A 311 7.65 14.39 -28.49
CA ASP A 311 8.73 15.34 -28.76
C ASP A 311 9.66 15.61 -27.55
N ILE A 312 9.76 14.66 -26.61
CA ILE A 312 10.62 14.77 -25.42
C ILE A 312 12.03 14.25 -25.76
N PRO A 313 13.10 15.06 -25.63
CA PRO A 313 14.47 14.60 -25.85
C PRO A 313 14.86 13.47 -24.88
N VAL A 314 15.22 12.31 -25.43
CA VAL A 314 15.57 11.11 -24.65
C VAL A 314 16.95 11.24 -24.02
N VAL A 315 16.97 11.12 -22.70
CA VAL A 315 18.16 11.11 -21.83
C VAL A 315 18.50 9.68 -21.40
N ALA A 316 17.51 8.88 -20.99
CA ALA A 316 17.68 7.47 -20.64
C ALA A 316 16.38 6.66 -20.87
N ASP A 317 16.48 5.35 -21.03
CA ASP A 317 15.46 4.42 -21.56
C ASP A 317 15.14 3.33 -20.53
N VAL A 318 13.92 3.33 -19.94
CA VAL A 318 13.56 2.55 -18.74
C VAL A 318 12.04 2.23 -18.64
N PRO A 319 11.60 0.99 -18.33
CA PRO A 319 10.21 0.58 -18.05
C PRO A 319 9.86 0.41 -16.55
N ALA A 320 8.60 0.05 -16.25
CA ALA A 320 7.99 -0.06 -14.92
C ALA A 320 7.29 -1.43 -14.69
N VAL A 321 7.13 -1.87 -13.43
CA VAL A 321 6.49 -3.16 -13.04
C VAL A 321 5.55 -2.98 -11.83
N ASP A 322 4.56 -3.87 -11.69
CA ASP A 322 3.25 -3.59 -11.08
C ASP A 322 2.59 -4.78 -10.30
N ASN A 323 1.26 -4.78 -10.04
CA ASN A 323 0.74 -4.59 -8.67
C ASN A 323 -0.80 -5.01 -8.50
N TYR A 324 -1.36 -5.55 -7.37
CA TYR A 324 -2.82 -5.89 -7.07
C TYR A 324 -3.24 -6.33 -5.59
N GLU A 325 -4.49 -6.08 -5.11
CA GLU A 325 -5.21 -6.61 -3.88
C GLU A 325 -6.62 -7.21 -4.25
N ALA A 326 -7.35 -7.90 -3.34
CA ALA A 326 -8.75 -8.40 -3.55
C ALA A 326 -9.58 -8.57 -2.24
N THR A 327 -10.85 -9.03 -2.28
CA THR A 327 -11.73 -9.30 -1.10
C THR A 327 -12.71 -10.48 -1.30
N VAL A 328 -13.18 -11.09 -0.20
CA VAL A 328 -14.42 -11.91 -0.11
C VAL A 328 -15.34 -11.34 0.99
N ILE A 329 -16.66 -11.27 0.77
CA ILE A 329 -17.65 -10.60 1.64
C ILE A 329 -18.85 -11.53 1.91
N GLY A 330 -19.31 -11.60 3.16
CA GLY A 330 -20.53 -12.31 3.55
C GLY A 330 -21.35 -11.56 4.59
N ASP A 331 -22.68 -11.60 4.47
CA ASP A 331 -23.63 -11.07 5.45
C ASP A 331 -24.10 -12.18 6.39
N ALA A 332 -24.06 -11.92 7.70
CA ALA A 332 -24.59 -12.83 8.72
C ALA A 332 -26.12 -12.78 8.84
N ALA A 333 -26.71 -13.80 9.49
CA ALA A 333 -28.15 -13.87 9.74
C ALA A 333 -28.66 -12.83 10.75
N ILE A 334 -27.75 -12.21 11.52
CA ILE A 334 -27.97 -11.08 12.44
C ILE A 334 -26.78 -10.12 12.36
N ASP A 335 -26.96 -8.89 12.84
CA ASP A 335 -25.89 -7.89 12.94
C ASP A 335 -24.72 -8.37 13.85
N TRP A 336 -23.49 -7.96 13.55
CA TRP A 336 -22.31 -8.25 14.39
C TRP A 336 -22.18 -7.23 15.52
N ASP A 337 -21.85 -7.67 16.74
CA ASP A 337 -21.50 -6.75 17.84
C ASP A 337 -20.29 -5.89 17.43
N ASN A 338 -20.44 -4.58 17.35
CA ASN A 338 -19.41 -3.67 16.81
C ASN A 338 -19.12 -2.50 17.76
N TYR A 339 -17.84 -2.38 18.14
CA TYR A 339 -17.37 -1.33 19.05
C TYR A 339 -17.61 0.11 18.54
N SER A 340 -17.97 0.30 17.27
CA SER A 340 -18.31 1.59 16.66
C SER A 340 -19.81 1.89 16.50
N GLU A 341 -20.72 1.05 17.01
CA GLU A 341 -22.19 1.24 16.92
C GLU A 341 -22.69 2.64 17.34
N ASN A 342 -22.05 3.25 18.34
CA ASN A 342 -22.43 4.57 18.87
C ASN A 342 -21.79 5.76 18.11
N CYS A 343 -20.98 5.50 17.08
CA CYS A 343 -20.26 6.53 16.33
C CYS A 343 -21.11 7.07 15.18
N THR A 344 -21.27 8.39 15.09
CA THR A 344 -22.08 9.03 14.02
C THR A 344 -21.30 9.27 12.73
N PHE A 345 -19.97 9.14 12.76
CA PHE A 345 -19.04 9.44 11.66
C PHE A 345 -19.19 10.87 11.09
N ASP A 346 -19.75 11.79 11.89
CA ASP A 346 -19.87 13.21 11.54
C ASP A 346 -18.61 14.02 11.92
N PHE A 347 -17.79 13.52 12.86
CA PHE A 347 -16.55 14.16 13.34
C PHE A 347 -16.75 15.60 13.84
N GLY A 348 -17.92 15.87 14.43
CA GLY A 348 -18.31 17.12 15.07
C GLY A 348 -18.61 16.94 16.56
N ALA A 349 -19.32 17.92 17.15
CA ALA A 349 -19.68 17.91 18.57
C ALA A 349 -20.81 16.92 18.92
N SER A 350 -21.51 16.39 17.91
CA SER A 350 -22.56 15.36 18.02
C SER A 350 -22.02 13.93 18.05
N ASP A 351 -20.81 13.71 17.52
CA ASP A 351 -20.16 12.40 17.46
C ASP A 351 -19.48 12.06 18.80
N PRO A 352 -20.02 11.12 19.61
CA PRO A 352 -19.47 10.82 20.93
C PRO A 352 -18.09 10.15 20.84
N CYS A 353 -17.86 9.32 19.82
CA CYS A 353 -16.58 8.69 19.54
C CYS A 353 -15.51 9.73 19.17
N TYR A 354 -15.90 10.79 18.46
CA TYR A 354 -14.99 11.89 18.17
C TYR A 354 -14.65 12.71 19.42
N GLN A 355 -15.63 13.00 20.27
CA GLN A 355 -15.37 13.73 21.52
C GLN A 355 -14.50 12.93 22.49
N GLU A 356 -14.70 11.62 22.60
CA GLU A 356 -13.80 10.74 23.38
C GLU A 356 -12.36 10.83 22.83
N TRP A 357 -12.16 10.49 21.56
CA TRP A 357 -10.82 10.48 20.96
C TRP A 357 -10.15 11.87 20.96
N LEU A 358 -10.91 12.96 20.86
CA LEU A 358 -10.37 14.32 21.01
C LEU A 358 -9.80 14.57 22.40
N LEU A 359 -10.49 14.10 23.46
CA LEU A 359 -10.17 14.39 24.86
C LEU A 359 -9.13 13.45 25.46
N SER A 360 -9.26 12.13 25.26
CA SER A 360 -8.41 11.09 25.85
C SER A 360 -7.48 10.40 24.85
N GLY A 361 -7.82 10.41 23.56
CA GLY A 361 -7.20 9.55 22.56
C GLY A 361 -7.69 8.09 22.59
N THR A 362 -8.72 7.78 23.38
CA THR A 362 -9.37 6.46 23.42
C THR A 362 -10.60 6.42 22.51
N GLY A 363 -11.36 5.32 22.53
CA GLY A 363 -12.57 5.16 21.75
C GLY A 363 -12.31 4.71 20.31
N PRO A 364 -13.37 4.41 19.53
CA PRO A 364 -13.25 3.70 18.25
C PRO A 364 -12.36 4.38 17.19
N TYR A 365 -12.20 5.71 17.23
CA TYR A 365 -11.32 6.44 16.30
C TYR A 365 -9.84 6.47 16.73
N GLY A 366 -9.49 5.90 17.88
CA GLY A 366 -8.12 5.58 18.27
C GLY A 366 -7.60 4.27 17.68
N GLU A 367 -8.45 3.50 16.99
CA GLU A 367 -8.19 2.14 16.53
C GLU A 367 -8.13 2.03 14.99
N ALA A 368 -7.40 1.03 14.48
CA ALA A 368 -7.38 0.69 13.06
C ALA A 368 -8.74 0.10 12.60
N ALA A 369 -9.17 0.45 11.37
CA ALA A 369 -10.50 0.11 10.83
C ALA A 369 -10.72 -1.36 10.44
N ALA A 370 -9.64 -2.14 10.28
CA ALA A 370 -9.70 -3.59 10.08
C ALA A 370 -8.78 -4.25 11.13
N PRO A 371 -9.25 -4.41 12.38
CA PRO A 371 -8.39 -4.81 13.50
C PRO A 371 -7.93 -6.26 13.44
N LEU A 372 -8.59 -7.10 12.64
CA LEU A 372 -8.29 -8.52 12.44
C LEU A 372 -7.20 -8.71 11.39
N SER A 373 -6.28 -9.64 11.65
CA SER A 373 -5.26 -10.02 10.68
C SER A 373 -4.84 -11.47 10.84
N LEU A 374 -4.63 -12.13 9.70
CA LEU A 374 -4.31 -13.54 9.56
C LEU A 374 -3.19 -13.66 8.52
N VAL A 375 -2.07 -14.23 8.93
CA VAL A 375 -0.93 -14.54 8.06
C VAL A 375 -1.01 -16.01 7.67
N TYR A 376 -0.94 -16.30 6.37
CA TYR A 376 -1.10 -17.66 5.83
C TYR A 376 -0.08 -17.92 4.70
N ARG A 377 0.24 -19.20 4.48
CA ARG A 377 1.11 -19.63 3.39
C ARG A 377 0.34 -20.44 2.36
N SER A 378 0.28 -19.94 1.13
CA SER A 378 -0.30 -20.71 0.03
C SER A 378 0.55 -21.93 -0.32
N SER A 379 -0.08 -22.93 -0.93
CA SER A 379 0.55 -24.10 -1.52
C SER A 379 1.52 -23.76 -2.67
N VAL A 380 1.46 -22.52 -3.17
CA VAL A 380 2.30 -21.99 -4.24
C VAL A 380 3.38 -21.01 -3.75
N SER A 381 3.56 -20.85 -2.43
CA SER A 381 4.71 -20.12 -1.87
C SER A 381 6.03 -20.77 -2.29
N ASP A 382 7.02 -19.94 -2.59
CA ASP A 382 8.25 -20.30 -3.31
C ASP A 382 9.50 -20.37 -2.41
N ASN A 383 9.38 -19.98 -1.14
CA ASN A 383 10.48 -19.85 -0.17
C ASN A 383 10.14 -20.41 1.22
N GLU A 384 9.12 -21.27 1.32
CA GLU A 384 8.58 -21.82 2.57
C GLU A 384 7.99 -20.80 3.57
N HIS A 385 8.04 -19.49 3.31
CA HIS A 385 7.46 -18.44 4.16
C HIS A 385 5.99 -18.14 3.82
N PRO A 386 5.21 -17.54 4.75
CA PRO A 386 3.85 -17.10 4.48
C PRO A 386 3.80 -16.00 3.41
N ASP A 387 2.96 -16.19 2.38
CA ASP A 387 2.83 -15.28 1.24
C ASP A 387 1.46 -14.59 1.15
N LEU A 388 0.59 -14.75 2.15
CA LEU A 388 -0.75 -14.17 2.21
C LEU A 388 -0.99 -13.44 3.52
N TRP A 389 -1.64 -12.30 3.43
CA TRP A 389 -2.18 -11.56 4.56
C TRP A 389 -3.67 -11.31 4.32
N LEU A 390 -4.53 -11.90 5.14
CA LEU A 390 -5.96 -11.63 5.16
C LEU A 390 -6.25 -10.65 6.31
N TYR A 391 -7.03 -9.61 6.04
CA TYR A 391 -7.45 -8.65 7.07
C TYR A 391 -8.97 -8.48 7.07
N GLY A 392 -9.55 -8.35 8.28
CA GLY A 392 -10.99 -8.48 8.49
C GLY A 392 -11.59 -7.38 9.34
N ALA A 393 -12.90 -7.15 9.15
CA ALA A 393 -13.69 -6.22 9.93
C ALA A 393 -15.16 -6.66 10.05
N PRO A 394 -15.75 -6.72 11.26
CA PRO A 394 -17.18 -6.91 11.47
C PRO A 394 -17.98 -5.63 11.15
N GLY A 395 -19.22 -5.78 10.68
CA GLY A 395 -20.08 -4.66 10.28
C GLY A 395 -19.49 -3.77 9.17
N ALA A 396 -18.67 -4.35 8.29
CA ALA A 396 -17.89 -3.62 7.30
C ALA A 396 -17.60 -4.45 6.04
N ALA A 397 -17.60 -3.77 4.89
CA ALA A 397 -17.38 -4.35 3.57
C ALA A 397 -16.25 -3.60 2.84
N VAL A 398 -15.08 -4.24 2.66
CA VAL A 398 -13.94 -3.67 1.93
C VAL A 398 -14.12 -3.90 0.42
N THR A 399 -14.92 -3.05 -0.21
CA THR A 399 -15.18 -3.01 -1.66
C THR A 399 -14.11 -2.23 -2.45
N GLY A 400 -12.87 -2.22 -1.97
CA GLY A 400 -11.77 -1.49 -2.63
C GLY A 400 -11.83 0.03 -2.51
N PHE A 401 -11.18 0.72 -3.46
CA PHE A 401 -10.86 2.15 -3.37
C PHE A 401 -11.41 2.95 -4.55
N TYR A 402 -12.42 3.77 -4.28
CA TYR A 402 -13.10 4.64 -5.23
C TYR A 402 -13.61 5.92 -4.54
N PRO A 403 -13.91 7.02 -5.24
CA PRO A 403 -14.39 8.25 -4.60
C PRO A 403 -15.72 8.02 -3.83
N GLY A 404 -15.67 8.13 -2.50
CA GLY A 404 -16.73 7.82 -1.54
C GLY A 404 -16.46 6.61 -0.64
N PHE A 405 -15.41 5.81 -0.89
CA PHE A 405 -15.17 4.53 -0.20
C PHE A 405 -15.02 4.64 1.32
N SER A 406 -14.65 5.80 1.86
CA SER A 406 -14.48 6.01 3.31
C SER A 406 -15.79 6.13 4.09
N ARG A 407 -16.93 5.99 3.40
CA ARG A 407 -18.28 5.91 3.96
C ARG A 407 -19.04 4.73 3.31
N PRO A 408 -18.54 3.49 3.44
CA PRO A 408 -19.17 2.35 2.81
C PRO A 408 -20.52 2.10 3.49
N ALA A 409 -21.59 2.00 2.70
CA ALA A 409 -22.91 1.61 3.18
C ALA A 409 -22.98 0.08 3.34
N ALA A 410 -22.08 -0.47 4.15
CA ALA A 410 -22.10 -1.89 4.54
C ALA A 410 -23.30 -2.17 5.46
N SER A 411 -23.77 -3.41 5.47
CA SER A 411 -24.72 -3.85 6.50
C SER A 411 -23.97 -4.00 7.83
N PRO A 412 -24.59 -3.73 8.99
CA PRO A 412 -24.01 -4.13 10.28
C PRO A 412 -23.86 -5.66 10.40
N ALA A 413 -24.57 -6.44 9.58
CA ALA A 413 -24.38 -7.87 9.38
C ALA A 413 -23.24 -8.24 8.39
N SER A 414 -22.64 -7.29 7.66
CA SER A 414 -21.56 -7.58 6.71
C SER A 414 -20.24 -7.87 7.42
N PHE A 415 -19.52 -8.89 6.97
CA PHE A 415 -18.12 -9.14 7.28
C PHE A 415 -17.34 -9.28 5.97
N SER A 416 -16.15 -8.70 5.89
CA SER A 416 -15.26 -8.88 4.74
C SER A 416 -13.87 -9.37 5.16
N TRP A 417 -13.37 -10.38 4.44
CA TRP A 417 -11.97 -10.80 4.44
C TRP A 417 -11.29 -10.20 3.20
N ALA A 418 -10.55 -9.12 3.39
CA ALA A 418 -9.71 -8.54 2.34
C ALA A 418 -8.38 -9.29 2.24
N LEU A 419 -7.91 -9.53 1.03
CA LEU A 419 -6.85 -10.48 0.68
C LEU A 419 -5.68 -9.72 0.01
N ALA A 420 -4.55 -9.62 0.72
CA ALA A 420 -3.31 -9.08 0.18
C ALA A 420 -2.27 -10.19 0.01
N GLN A 421 -1.61 -10.28 -1.16
CA GLN A 421 -0.48 -11.19 -1.34
C GLN A 421 0.85 -10.51 -0.98
N MET A 422 1.63 -11.21 -0.17
CA MET A 422 3.03 -10.94 0.19
C MET A 422 3.98 -11.92 -0.55
N PRO A 423 4.21 -11.78 -1.86
CA PRO A 423 5.02 -12.72 -2.65
C PRO A 423 6.46 -13.03 -2.15
N GLY A 424 7.12 -13.99 -2.81
CA GLY A 424 8.50 -14.39 -2.53
C GLY A 424 9.41 -14.58 -3.75
N PRO A 425 10.61 -15.18 -3.56
CA PRO A 425 11.61 -15.63 -4.56
C PRO A 425 11.19 -16.55 -5.73
N GLY A 426 9.99 -16.40 -6.29
CA GLY A 426 9.52 -17.22 -7.43
C GLY A 426 8.25 -16.68 -8.09
N SER A 427 7.50 -15.83 -7.38
CA SER A 427 6.33 -15.11 -7.88
C SER A 427 6.66 -14.16 -9.05
N ASP A 428 6.63 -14.69 -10.27
CA ASP A 428 6.59 -13.84 -11.46
C ASP A 428 5.20 -13.22 -11.67
N ALA A 429 5.15 -12.14 -12.45
CA ALA A 429 3.90 -11.41 -12.73
C ALA A 429 2.93 -12.17 -13.68
N ARG A 430 3.11 -13.48 -13.92
CA ARG A 430 2.45 -14.22 -15.01
C ARG A 430 1.69 -15.48 -14.57
N GLY A 431 1.97 -16.05 -13.39
CA GLY A 431 1.33 -17.29 -12.93
C GLY A 431 0.92 -17.33 -11.46
N VAL A 432 1.90 -17.57 -10.58
CA VAL A 432 1.75 -17.88 -9.13
C VAL A 432 0.74 -16.98 -8.42
N SER A 433 0.80 -15.69 -8.73
CA SER A 433 0.08 -14.61 -8.05
C SER A 433 -1.46 -14.71 -8.09
N ARG A 434 -2.03 -15.53 -8.99
CA ARG A 434 -3.48 -15.78 -9.11
C ARG A 434 -3.93 -17.10 -8.48
N CYS A 435 -3.01 -17.93 -7.98
CA CYS A 435 -3.35 -19.14 -7.23
C CYS A 435 -3.43 -18.83 -5.73
N ALA A 436 -2.42 -18.15 -5.17
CA ALA A 436 -2.43 -17.74 -3.76
C ALA A 436 -3.69 -16.94 -3.36
N LEU A 437 -4.15 -15.97 -4.18
CA LEU A 437 -5.40 -15.26 -3.87
C LEU A 437 -6.66 -16.14 -3.96
N VAL A 438 -6.67 -17.18 -4.78
CA VAL A 438 -7.78 -18.14 -4.84
C VAL A 438 -7.78 -18.99 -3.57
N GLU A 439 -6.63 -19.49 -3.14
CA GLU A 439 -6.49 -20.23 -1.86
C GLU A 439 -6.90 -19.34 -0.66
N ALA A 440 -6.55 -18.05 -0.67
CA ALA A 440 -7.00 -17.09 0.33
C ALA A 440 -8.53 -16.86 0.30
N GLY A 441 -9.14 -16.87 -0.89
CA GLY A 441 -10.60 -16.80 -1.03
C GLY A 441 -11.30 -18.09 -0.59
N GLU A 442 -10.73 -19.26 -0.89
CA GLU A 442 -11.22 -20.56 -0.43
C GLU A 442 -11.12 -20.68 1.10
N LEU A 443 -10.04 -20.17 1.70
CA LEU A 443 -9.88 -20.04 3.15
C LEU A 443 -10.94 -19.10 3.76
N ALA A 444 -11.17 -17.92 3.18
CA ALA A 444 -12.20 -16.99 3.65
C ALA A 444 -13.62 -17.60 3.59
N LEU A 445 -13.95 -18.33 2.51
CA LEU A 445 -15.22 -19.05 2.38
C LEU A 445 -15.33 -20.22 3.38
N ASN A 446 -14.22 -20.93 3.67
CA ASN A 446 -14.19 -21.97 4.70
C ASN A 446 -14.48 -21.38 6.10
N LEU A 447 -13.84 -20.27 6.46
CA LEU A 447 -14.10 -19.58 7.74
C LEU A 447 -15.56 -19.14 7.87
N PHE A 448 -16.16 -18.58 6.82
CA PHE A 448 -17.59 -18.26 6.81
C PHE A 448 -18.50 -19.50 6.96
N ASN A 449 -18.16 -20.63 6.34
CA ASN A 449 -18.88 -21.89 6.52
C ASN A 449 -18.74 -22.51 7.93
N GLN A 450 -17.68 -22.17 8.66
CA GLN A 450 -17.43 -22.65 10.03
C GLN A 450 -18.05 -21.79 11.14
N THR A 451 -18.66 -20.65 10.78
CA THR A 451 -19.32 -19.72 11.70
C THR A 451 -20.36 -20.42 12.59
N SER A 452 -20.40 -20.08 13.87
CA SER A 452 -21.36 -20.66 14.82
C SER A 452 -22.82 -20.33 14.50
N GLU A 453 -23.75 -21.22 14.90
CA GLU A 453 -25.18 -21.18 14.58
C GLU A 453 -25.88 -19.84 14.88
N THR A 454 -25.36 -19.05 15.82
CA THR A 454 -25.86 -17.72 16.19
C THR A 454 -25.85 -16.71 15.03
N TRP A 455 -24.83 -16.76 14.16
CA TRP A 455 -24.68 -15.84 13.02
C TRP A 455 -24.92 -16.53 11.66
N ALA A 456 -25.03 -17.86 11.66
CA ALA A 456 -25.26 -18.66 10.47
C ALA A 456 -26.74 -18.66 10.01
N PRO A 457 -27.03 -18.85 8.71
CA PRO A 457 -26.07 -19.00 7.62
C PRO A 457 -25.46 -17.65 7.21
N ILE A 458 -24.15 -17.65 6.92
CA ILE A 458 -23.53 -16.53 6.20
C ILE A 458 -24.00 -16.57 4.75
N THR A 459 -24.55 -15.47 4.26
CA THR A 459 -24.91 -15.27 2.84
C THR A 459 -23.75 -14.57 2.15
N ILE A 460 -23.05 -15.26 1.25
CA ILE A 460 -21.94 -14.67 0.49
C ILE A 460 -22.47 -13.59 -0.45
N VAL A 461 -21.85 -12.41 -0.39
CA VAL A 461 -22.20 -11.19 -1.15
C VAL A 461 -21.21 -10.96 -2.30
N SER A 462 -19.92 -11.21 -2.05
CA SER A 462 -18.85 -11.27 -3.05
C SER A 462 -17.96 -12.49 -2.73
N PRO A 463 -17.70 -13.41 -3.68
CA PRO A 463 -18.24 -13.47 -5.05
C PRO A 463 -19.77 -13.62 -5.06
N GLY A 464 -20.43 -13.14 -6.12
CA GLY A 464 -21.88 -13.14 -6.22
C GLY A 464 -22.50 -14.56 -6.26
N PRO A 465 -23.78 -14.73 -5.87
CA PRO A 465 -24.43 -16.05 -5.86
C PRO A 465 -24.41 -16.76 -7.24
N GLY A 466 -23.55 -17.78 -7.36
CA GLY A 466 -23.37 -18.57 -8.59
C GLY A 466 -22.21 -18.13 -9.48
N GLU A 467 -21.38 -17.19 -9.05
CA GLU A 467 -20.15 -16.79 -9.74
C GLU A 467 -18.99 -17.76 -9.48
N ASP A 468 -17.99 -17.75 -10.39
CA ASP A 468 -16.71 -18.43 -10.18
C ASP A 468 -15.82 -17.56 -9.29
N LEU A 469 -15.51 -18.01 -8.07
CA LEU A 469 -14.60 -17.32 -7.14
C LEU A 469 -13.31 -16.88 -7.84
N ARG A 470 -12.73 -17.77 -8.65
CA ARG A 470 -11.49 -17.49 -9.38
C ARG A 470 -11.67 -16.42 -10.45
N GLN A 471 -12.88 -16.12 -10.92
CA GLN A 471 -13.17 -15.03 -11.84
C GLN A 471 -13.47 -13.73 -11.10
N SER A 472 -14.36 -13.72 -10.11
CA SER A 472 -14.68 -12.51 -9.33
C SER A 472 -13.44 -11.95 -8.64
N LEU A 473 -12.54 -12.79 -8.09
CA LEU A 473 -11.25 -12.35 -7.53
C LEU A 473 -10.26 -11.72 -8.54
N LYS A 474 -10.53 -11.79 -9.85
CA LYS A 474 -9.78 -11.03 -10.88
C LYS A 474 -10.48 -9.73 -11.24
N ASP A 475 -11.81 -9.77 -11.30
CA ASP A 475 -12.67 -8.67 -11.77
C ASP A 475 -12.99 -7.66 -10.65
N GLU A 476 -12.80 -8.05 -9.38
CA GLU A 476 -12.88 -7.21 -8.18
C GLU A 476 -11.49 -6.90 -7.57
N ALA A 477 -10.40 -7.13 -8.31
CA ALA A 477 -9.05 -6.84 -7.81
C ALA A 477 -8.72 -5.33 -7.85
N PHE A 478 -8.29 -4.75 -6.73
CA PHE A 478 -8.11 -3.30 -6.51
C PHE A 478 -6.76 -2.97 -5.82
N GLY A 479 -6.60 -1.76 -5.26
CA GLY A 479 -5.74 -1.49 -4.09
C GLY A 479 -5.11 -0.10 -4.03
N HIS A 480 -4.10 0.08 -3.17
CA HIS A 480 -3.59 1.42 -2.80
C HIS A 480 -2.05 1.59 -2.60
N HIS A 481 -1.34 0.54 -2.22
CA HIS A 481 0.12 0.39 -2.02
C HIS A 481 1.10 0.48 -3.23
N ALA A 482 0.92 1.39 -4.19
CA ALA A 482 1.70 1.38 -5.45
C ALA A 482 3.24 1.50 -5.30
N THR A 483 4.01 0.67 -6.03
CA THR A 483 5.50 0.63 -6.08
C THR A 483 6.07 0.37 -7.47
N GLY A 484 7.41 0.30 -7.60
CA GLY A 484 8.10 -0.39 -8.71
C GLY A 484 8.19 0.32 -10.06
N SER A 485 7.67 1.54 -10.16
CA SER A 485 7.67 2.31 -11.41
C SER A 485 9.01 2.97 -11.79
N CYS A 486 10.04 2.84 -10.95
CA CYS A 486 11.42 3.23 -11.22
C CYS A 486 12.36 2.22 -10.55
N ARG A 487 12.18 0.93 -10.87
CA ARG A 487 12.83 -0.16 -10.14
C ARG A 487 14.35 -0.06 -10.08
N MET A 488 14.90 -0.54 -8.97
CA MET A 488 16.32 -0.79 -8.79
C MET A 488 16.76 -2.04 -9.59
N GLY A 489 18.03 -2.08 -9.99
CA GLY A 489 18.64 -3.20 -10.68
C GLY A 489 20.16 -3.04 -10.84
N PRO A 490 20.85 -4.00 -11.47
CA PRO A 490 22.29 -3.94 -11.68
C PRO A 490 22.65 -2.92 -12.77
N LYS A 491 23.90 -2.46 -12.79
CA LYS A 491 24.38 -1.47 -13.76
C LYS A 491 24.32 -2.03 -15.17
N GLY A 492 23.57 -1.37 -16.06
CA GLY A 492 23.39 -1.78 -17.45
C GLY A 492 22.20 -2.73 -17.70
N ASP A 493 21.43 -3.07 -16.66
CA ASP A 493 20.08 -3.60 -16.84
C ASP A 493 19.20 -2.50 -17.48
N ARG A 494 18.85 -2.70 -18.75
CA ARG A 494 18.04 -1.75 -19.54
C ARG A 494 16.61 -1.62 -19.02
N ASP A 495 16.16 -2.58 -18.22
CA ASP A 495 14.84 -2.56 -17.62
C ASP A 495 14.86 -1.95 -16.19
N ALA A 496 16.01 -1.42 -15.72
CA ALA A 496 16.19 -0.81 -14.40
C ALA A 496 16.41 0.71 -14.44
N CYS A 497 15.73 1.40 -13.52
CA CYS A 497 15.77 2.85 -13.39
C CYS A 497 16.93 3.34 -12.53
N THR A 498 17.21 2.63 -11.42
CA THR A 498 18.22 3.00 -10.42
C THR A 498 19.22 1.87 -10.20
N ASP A 499 20.41 2.23 -9.70
CA ASP A 499 21.36 1.29 -9.10
C ASP A 499 21.15 1.17 -7.58
N SER A 500 21.93 0.29 -6.93
CA SER A 500 21.85 0.04 -5.48
C SER A 500 22.15 1.27 -4.59
N GLN A 501 22.77 2.32 -5.17
CA GLN A 501 23.06 3.59 -4.50
C GLN A 501 21.99 4.67 -4.82
N PHE A 502 20.84 4.23 -5.33
CA PHE A 502 19.68 5.03 -5.74
C PHE A 502 19.91 5.94 -6.95
N ARG A 503 21.05 5.83 -7.64
CA ARG A 503 21.42 6.71 -8.77
C ARG A 503 20.67 6.30 -10.02
N VAL A 504 20.05 7.27 -10.69
CA VAL A 504 19.31 7.02 -11.94
C VAL A 504 20.29 6.66 -13.05
N GLN A 505 20.07 5.52 -13.71
CA GLN A 505 21.00 5.02 -14.71
C GLN A 505 21.05 5.95 -15.94
N GLY A 506 22.26 6.24 -16.42
CA GLY A 506 22.50 7.13 -17.58
C GLY A 506 22.64 8.61 -17.27
N VAL A 507 22.51 9.06 -16.01
CA VAL A 507 22.68 10.45 -15.60
C VAL A 507 23.52 10.61 -14.33
N GLU A 508 24.07 11.81 -14.13
CA GLU A 508 24.74 12.19 -12.89
C GLU A 508 23.86 13.05 -11.98
N GLY A 509 24.12 13.00 -10.67
CA GLY A 509 23.55 13.94 -9.70
C GLY A 509 22.05 13.78 -9.45
N LEU A 510 21.43 12.71 -9.93
CA LEU A 510 20.01 12.40 -9.75
C LEU A 510 19.83 11.05 -9.06
N ARG A 511 19.05 11.06 -7.98
CA ARG A 511 18.62 9.85 -7.27
C ARG A 511 17.11 9.80 -7.12
N VAL A 512 16.58 8.61 -6.92
CA VAL A 512 15.17 8.37 -6.59
C VAL A 512 15.11 7.64 -5.26
N ALA A 513 14.26 8.10 -4.34
CA ALA A 513 14.06 7.44 -3.04
C ALA A 513 12.60 7.61 -2.60
N ASP A 514 11.77 6.72 -3.10
CA ASP A 514 10.40 6.48 -2.68
C ASP A 514 10.00 5.04 -3.09
N ALA A 515 8.73 4.71 -2.95
CA ALA A 515 8.16 3.40 -3.28
C ALA A 515 8.39 2.93 -4.74
N SER A 516 8.69 3.82 -5.69
CA SER A 516 8.99 3.46 -7.08
C SER A 516 10.27 2.62 -7.24
N VAL A 517 11.23 2.69 -6.31
CA VAL A 517 12.53 1.99 -6.45
C VAL A 517 12.47 0.50 -6.20
N PHE A 518 11.43 0.01 -5.50
CA PHE A 518 11.30 -1.40 -5.16
C PHE A 518 11.03 -2.25 -6.41
N PRO A 519 11.92 -3.17 -6.86
CA PRO A 519 11.62 -4.03 -8.01
C PRO A 519 10.41 -4.98 -7.85
N ARG A 520 9.78 -5.04 -6.66
CA ARG A 520 8.54 -5.75 -6.23
C ARG A 520 8.06 -5.11 -4.89
N ALA A 521 6.79 -4.86 -4.52
CA ALA A 521 6.47 -4.02 -3.33
C ALA A 521 6.78 -4.64 -1.94
N PRO A 522 7.51 -4.03 -1.01
CA PRO A 522 8.19 -4.70 0.13
C PRO A 522 7.37 -5.38 1.25
N GLY A 523 6.06 -5.60 1.11
CA GLY A 523 5.21 -6.31 2.07
C GLY A 523 3.72 -6.13 1.73
N ALA A 524 2.83 -6.55 2.63
CA ALA A 524 1.41 -6.17 2.57
C ALA A 524 1.23 -4.63 2.70
N TRP A 525 2.13 -3.94 3.42
CA TRP A 525 2.17 -2.47 3.51
C TRP A 525 3.59 -1.93 3.23
N PRO A 526 3.78 -1.06 2.21
CA PRO A 526 5.09 -0.53 1.84
C PRO A 526 5.54 0.67 2.71
N THR A 527 4.73 1.12 3.67
CA THR A 527 4.97 2.35 4.45
C THR A 527 6.28 2.30 5.24
N MET A 528 6.46 1.32 6.13
CA MET A 528 7.70 1.16 6.91
C MET A 528 8.92 0.91 6.00
N PRO A 529 8.84 0.00 5.01
CA PRO A 529 9.89 -0.13 4.00
C PRO A 529 10.27 1.14 3.25
N THR A 530 9.31 2.01 2.91
CA THR A 530 9.60 3.28 2.22
C THR A 530 10.41 4.23 3.13
N TYR A 531 10.17 4.20 4.45
CA TYR A 531 11.04 4.89 5.41
C TYR A 531 12.44 4.26 5.49
N MET A 532 12.56 2.93 5.39
CA MET A 532 13.85 2.24 5.37
C MET A 532 14.69 2.61 4.13
N ILE A 533 14.05 2.76 2.96
CA ILE A 533 14.68 3.32 1.75
C ILE A 533 15.21 4.74 1.98
N GLY A 534 14.37 5.63 2.54
CA GLY A 534 14.76 7.01 2.83
C GLY A 534 15.93 7.11 3.81
N LEU A 535 15.93 6.30 4.88
CA LEU A 535 17.02 6.22 5.84
C LEU A 535 18.31 5.66 5.23
N LYS A 536 18.21 4.63 4.37
CA LYS A 536 19.38 4.05 3.70
C LYS A 536 20.03 5.04 2.73
N LEU A 537 19.25 5.80 1.96
CA LEU A 537 19.82 6.88 1.14
C LEU A 537 20.44 7.98 2.02
N ALA A 538 19.81 8.36 3.13
CA ALA A 538 20.36 9.37 4.04
C ALA A 538 21.71 8.95 4.65
N ASP A 539 21.88 7.67 4.97
CA ASP A 539 23.13 7.08 5.44
C ASP A 539 24.21 7.02 4.34
N ILE A 540 23.86 6.61 3.11
CA ILE A 540 24.76 6.65 1.94
C ILE A 540 25.26 8.08 1.71
N LEU A 541 24.36 9.07 1.67
CA LEU A 541 24.72 10.48 1.47
C LEU A 541 25.54 11.06 2.64
N SER A 542 25.32 10.58 3.87
CA SER A 542 26.11 10.98 5.03
C SER A 542 27.55 10.43 4.96
N ARG A 543 27.72 9.21 4.44
CA ARG A 543 29.04 8.62 4.16
C ARG A 543 29.75 9.35 3.02
N GLU A 544 29.06 9.58 1.89
CA GLU A 544 29.58 10.35 0.74
C GLU A 544 29.93 11.82 1.09
N ALA A 545 29.26 12.43 2.06
CA ALA A 545 29.56 13.78 2.53
C ALA A 545 30.69 13.85 3.58
N SER A 546 31.18 12.68 4.04
CA SER A 546 32.25 12.54 5.05
C SER A 546 33.58 12.07 4.45
N SER A 547 33.61 11.77 3.14
CA SER A 547 34.77 11.37 2.33
C SER A 547 35.29 12.51 1.46
#